data_AF-A0A518DT93-F1
#
_entry.id   AF-A0A518DT93-F1
#
_cell.length_a   1.000
_cell.length_b   1.000
_cell.length_c   1.000
_cell.angle_alpha   90.00
_cell.angle_beta   90.00
_cell.angle_gamma   90.00
#
_symmetry.space_group_name_H-M   'P 1'
#
loop_
_entity.id
_entity.type
_entity.pdbx_description
1 polymer ?
#
loop_
_entity_poly.entity_id
_entity_poly.type
_entity_poly.pdbx_seq_one_letter_code
_entity_poly.pdbx_strand_id
1 'polypeptide(L)'
;MKWKLPLLLLMMLFLPCGLAFGEPSAERLAKWLKRFPAADANGDGLLTATEAAAYQLKQARSPADSGEFRMDLGAPPEPSINPGWDADRFPEHATVYRTPEEIADIYAKAIGQNRGAVVSHEKPADGSLRIVSTGHSFMGPGYATFYRVALAAGLTQPPLLTHTGGGMTGSARYKWEQENGIFQFDGKPTPKLMASIANAEWDAMLWGPYYHDRPAYYSCWIDFCLKYNPHMKFYLMDAWPQIDQLRKLPATEDGLSAQTIAQMGEDRQEMFGGVVDTLNKKYPGKVFVLPTCRAMVLAAEYYHRGELPGVEGIHTLVGGKKRTFWKDRIGHLGPGFDQLEGYLFYATLYGRSPELIEGDVNFGGAPDYPSRELDRVFRKIAWQAVLDHPQSGVVDKNSNGVDDGRE
;
A
#
# COMPACT_ATOMS: atom_id res chain seq x y z
N MET A 1 -13.82 7.27 -60.38
CA MET A 1 -12.84 7.76 -59.40
C MET A 1 -12.67 6.71 -58.32
N LYS A 2 -11.53 6.02 -58.33
CA LYS A 2 -11.16 4.96 -57.40
C LYS A 2 -10.26 5.58 -56.33
N TRP A 3 -10.69 5.63 -55.08
CA TRP A 3 -9.79 5.95 -53.97
C TRP A 3 -9.38 4.64 -53.31
N LYS A 4 -8.08 4.35 -53.45
CA LYS A 4 -7.36 3.23 -52.87
C LYS A 4 -7.09 3.56 -51.40
N LEU A 5 -7.51 2.69 -50.49
CA LEU A 5 -6.98 2.65 -49.12
C LEU A 5 -5.70 1.81 -49.15
N PRO A 6 -4.52 2.29 -48.73
CA PRO A 6 -3.37 1.43 -48.61
C PRO A 6 -3.43 0.72 -47.26
N LEU A 7 -3.58 -0.60 -47.34
CA LEU A 7 -3.15 -1.55 -46.33
C LEU A 7 -1.62 -1.40 -46.19
N LEU A 8 -1.15 -0.90 -45.04
CA LEU A 8 0.26 -1.02 -44.66
C LEU A 8 0.33 -1.85 -43.38
N LEU A 9 0.54 -3.14 -43.61
CA LEU A 9 1.02 -4.09 -42.64
C LEU A 9 2.52 -3.82 -42.46
N LEU A 10 2.98 -3.44 -41.27
CA LEU A 10 4.37 -3.62 -40.90
C LEU A 10 4.50 -4.04 -39.42
N MET A 11 4.98 -5.28 -39.30
CA MET A 11 5.55 -6.01 -38.16
C MET A 11 5.94 -5.23 -36.90
N MET A 12 5.52 -5.82 -35.77
CA MET A 12 6.32 -6.19 -34.60
C MET A 12 7.65 -5.45 -34.39
N LEU A 13 7.68 -4.65 -33.31
CA LEU A 13 8.76 -4.68 -32.33
C LEU A 13 8.12 -4.63 -30.94
N PHE A 14 7.77 -5.82 -30.44
CA PHE A 14 7.63 -6.05 -29.01
C PHE A 14 9.02 -5.89 -28.38
N LEU A 15 9.27 -4.72 -27.79
CA LEU A 15 10.36 -4.56 -26.84
C LEU A 15 9.81 -4.80 -25.42
N PRO A 16 10.49 -5.64 -24.62
CA PRO A 16 10.07 -5.96 -23.27
C PRO A 16 10.28 -4.71 -22.41
N CYS A 17 9.20 -4.18 -21.84
CA CYS A 17 9.29 -3.13 -20.84
C CYS A 17 9.75 -3.76 -19.52
N GLY A 18 11.06 -4.01 -19.42
CA GLY A 18 11.72 -4.12 -18.14
C GLY A 18 11.59 -2.77 -17.45
N LEU A 19 11.06 -2.73 -16.24
CA LEU A 19 11.13 -1.57 -15.36
C LEU A 19 12.60 -1.35 -14.97
N ALA A 20 13.37 -0.73 -15.85
CA ALA A 20 14.55 0.01 -15.47
C ALA A 20 14.04 1.21 -14.67
N PHE A 21 14.40 1.29 -13.39
CA PHE A 21 14.38 2.56 -12.67
C PHE A 21 15.15 3.56 -13.51
N GLY A 22 14.46 4.56 -14.07
CA GLY A 22 15.11 5.61 -14.84
C GLY A 22 16.17 6.29 -13.99
N GLU A 23 17.35 6.54 -14.57
CA GLU A 23 18.43 7.23 -13.86
C GLU A 23 17.91 8.56 -13.28
N PRO A 24 18.30 8.92 -12.04
CA PRO A 24 17.91 10.18 -11.43
C PRO A 24 18.32 11.35 -12.33
N SER A 25 17.40 12.29 -12.58
CA SER A 25 17.73 13.47 -13.38
C SER A 25 18.84 14.30 -12.72
N ALA A 26 19.68 14.96 -13.53
CA ALA A 26 20.78 15.80 -13.05
C ALA A 26 20.31 16.87 -12.03
N GLU A 27 19.11 17.42 -12.21
CA GLU A 27 18.53 18.39 -11.27
C GLU A 27 18.21 17.77 -9.89
N ARG A 28 17.82 16.50 -9.86
CA ARG A 28 17.55 15.76 -8.63
C ARG A 28 18.85 15.40 -7.89
N LEU A 29 19.89 15.02 -8.64
CA LEU A 29 21.23 14.76 -8.10
C LEU A 29 21.86 16.04 -7.51
N ALA A 30 21.71 17.19 -8.19
CA ALA A 30 22.17 18.48 -7.68
C ALA A 30 21.46 18.90 -6.37
N LYS A 31 20.14 18.66 -6.26
CA LYS A 31 19.40 18.88 -5.01
C LYS A 31 19.86 17.95 -3.90
N TRP A 32 20.23 16.71 -4.23
CA TRP A 32 20.79 15.76 -3.27
C TRP A 32 22.18 16.16 -2.79
N LEU A 33 23.05 16.60 -3.69
CA LEU A 33 24.40 17.07 -3.33
C LEU A 33 24.37 18.21 -2.31
N LYS A 34 23.43 19.15 -2.46
CA LYS A 34 23.24 20.24 -1.48
C LYS A 34 22.86 19.73 -0.09
N ARG A 35 22.11 18.64 -0.02
CA ARG A 35 21.63 18.06 1.24
C ARG A 35 22.64 17.09 1.86
N PHE A 36 23.46 16.46 1.02
CA PHE A 36 24.46 15.48 1.41
C PHE A 36 25.78 15.72 0.67
N PRO A 37 26.58 16.73 1.07
CA PRO A 37 27.84 17.04 0.40
C PRO A 37 28.83 15.87 0.42
N ALA A 38 28.77 15.03 1.46
CA ALA A 38 29.61 13.84 1.60
C ALA A 38 29.27 12.70 0.61
N ALA A 39 28.22 12.85 -0.21
CA ALA A 39 27.88 11.91 -1.26
C ALA A 39 28.75 12.07 -2.52
N ASP A 40 29.35 13.24 -2.72
CA ASP A 40 30.35 13.50 -3.75
C ASP A 40 31.69 12.91 -3.29
N ALA A 41 31.97 11.69 -3.78
CA ALA A 41 33.07 10.88 -3.27
C ALA A 41 34.41 11.27 -3.89
N ASN A 42 34.39 11.83 -5.10
CA ASN A 42 35.59 12.28 -5.81
C ASN A 42 35.88 13.78 -5.59
N GLY A 43 34.94 14.54 -5.02
CA GLY A 43 35.09 15.95 -4.67
C GLY A 43 35.01 16.89 -5.87
N ASP A 44 34.40 16.47 -6.98
CA ASP A 44 34.34 17.25 -8.22
C ASP A 44 33.15 18.23 -8.28
N GLY A 45 32.29 18.22 -7.27
CA GLY A 45 31.12 19.09 -7.15
C GLY A 45 29.91 18.63 -7.97
N LEU A 46 29.92 17.43 -8.54
CA LEU A 46 28.84 16.86 -9.34
C LEU A 46 28.48 15.44 -8.89
N LEU A 47 27.33 15.30 -8.21
CA LEU A 47 26.89 13.99 -7.74
C LEU A 47 26.39 13.12 -8.91
N THR A 48 27.08 12.01 -9.17
CA THR A 48 26.63 11.00 -10.15
C THR A 48 25.63 10.02 -9.54
N ALA A 49 24.87 9.31 -10.39
CA ALA A 49 23.94 8.27 -9.92
C ALA A 49 24.66 7.13 -9.17
N THR A 50 25.88 6.80 -9.60
CA THR A 50 26.74 5.78 -8.96
C THR A 50 27.19 6.21 -7.57
N GLU A 51 27.63 7.46 -7.42
CA GLU A 51 28.04 8.00 -6.12
C GLU A 51 26.86 8.15 -5.17
N ALA A 52 25.72 8.59 -5.69
CA ALA A 52 24.48 8.68 -4.94
C ALA A 52 24.04 7.31 -4.40
N ALA A 53 24.10 6.27 -5.24
CA ALA A 53 23.82 4.89 -4.83
C ALA A 53 24.86 4.35 -3.83
N ALA A 54 26.15 4.62 -4.06
CA ALA A 54 27.23 4.20 -3.17
C ALA A 54 27.15 4.87 -1.79
N TYR A 55 26.81 6.16 -1.74
CA TYR A 55 26.61 6.89 -0.50
C TYR A 55 25.40 6.39 0.29
N GLN A 56 24.31 6.03 -0.39
CA GLN A 56 23.17 5.36 0.25
C GLN A 56 23.55 3.98 0.80
N LEU A 57 24.33 3.20 0.04
CA LEU A 57 24.84 1.91 0.49
C LEU A 57 25.79 2.04 1.68
N LYS A 58 26.59 3.10 1.73
CA LYS A 58 27.53 3.41 2.82
C LYS A 58 26.81 3.92 4.07
N GLN A 59 25.74 4.70 3.93
CA GLN A 59 24.85 5.01 5.06
C GLN A 59 24.10 3.76 5.56
N ALA A 60 23.80 2.83 4.67
CA ALA A 60 23.25 1.52 5.05
C ALA A 60 24.31 0.54 5.61
N ARG A 61 25.61 0.81 5.40
CA ARG A 61 26.74 -0.04 5.82
C ARG A 61 27.81 0.78 6.54
N SER A 62 27.62 1.05 7.83
CA SER A 62 28.68 1.01 8.89
C SER A 62 28.15 1.58 10.22
N PRO A 63 28.68 1.14 11.38
CA PRO A 63 29.99 0.51 11.56
C PRO A 63 29.93 -0.99 11.91
N ALA A 64 30.54 -1.84 11.11
CA ALA A 64 30.70 -3.28 11.36
C ALA A 64 32.09 -3.64 11.98
N ASP A 65 32.83 -2.68 12.53
CA ASP A 65 34.26 -2.88 12.89
C ASP A 65 34.60 -2.73 14.38
N SER A 66 33.63 -2.90 15.28
CA SER A 66 33.93 -3.17 16.69
C SER A 66 33.14 -4.38 17.15
N GLY A 67 33.84 -5.38 17.70
CA GLY A 67 33.26 -6.59 18.25
C GLY A 67 32.04 -6.32 19.15
N GLU A 68 31.11 -7.27 19.13
CA GLU A 68 29.80 -7.26 19.80
C GLU A 68 28.77 -6.25 19.26
N PHE A 69 28.21 -6.54 18.08
CA PHE A 69 27.10 -5.75 17.54
C PHE A 69 25.76 -6.11 18.21
N ARG A 70 25.37 -5.31 19.22
CA ARG A 70 23.99 -5.17 19.71
C ARG A 70 23.29 -4.11 18.85
N MET A 71 22.65 -4.52 17.76
CA MET A 71 21.82 -3.61 16.96
C MET A 71 20.40 -3.66 17.52
N ASP A 72 19.99 -2.63 18.26
CA ASP A 72 18.63 -2.49 18.77
C ASP A 72 17.70 -2.24 17.57
N LEU A 73 16.82 -3.20 17.32
CA LEU A 73 15.78 -3.12 16.31
C LEU A 73 14.53 -2.53 16.97
N GLY A 74 14.05 -1.41 16.45
CA GLY A 74 12.88 -0.72 16.97
C GLY A 74 12.21 0.14 15.91
N ALA A 75 10.93 0.45 16.13
CA ALA A 75 10.18 1.36 15.28
C ALA A 75 10.89 2.72 15.19
N PRO A 76 10.74 3.46 14.06
CA PRO A 76 11.21 4.82 13.98
C PRO A 76 10.71 5.66 15.18
N PRO A 77 11.53 6.57 15.73
CA PRO A 77 11.08 7.43 16.82
C PRO A 77 9.83 8.21 16.42
N GLU A 78 8.94 8.46 17.39
CA GLU A 78 7.70 9.19 17.15
C GLU A 78 8.05 10.56 16.52
N PRO A 79 7.48 10.90 15.35
CA PRO A 79 7.71 12.20 14.75
C PRO A 79 7.16 13.29 15.67
N SER A 80 7.78 14.46 15.66
CA SER A 80 7.16 15.64 16.26
C SER A 80 5.82 15.91 15.55
N ILE A 81 4.72 15.74 16.28
CA ILE A 81 3.35 15.97 15.81
C ILE A 81 3.00 17.42 16.11
N ASN A 82 2.43 18.10 15.12
CA ASN A 82 2.03 19.50 15.30
C ASN A 82 0.89 19.57 16.35
N PRO A 83 0.97 20.46 17.37
CA PRO A 83 -0.04 20.56 18.41
C PRO A 83 -1.43 20.94 17.90
N GLY A 84 -1.54 21.46 16.66
CA GLY A 84 -2.82 21.70 16.02
C GLY A 84 -3.65 20.43 15.74
N TRP A 85 -3.07 19.22 15.88
CA TRP A 85 -3.84 17.97 15.89
C TRP A 85 -4.66 17.77 17.18
N ASP A 86 -4.27 18.44 18.26
CA ASP A 86 -4.96 18.39 19.56
C ASP A 86 -5.83 19.65 19.78
N ALA A 87 -5.89 20.54 18.79
CA ALA A 87 -6.77 21.71 18.81
C ALA A 87 -8.21 21.32 18.42
N ASP A 88 -9.19 22.08 18.91
CA ASP A 88 -10.60 21.90 18.56
C ASP A 88 -10.87 22.02 17.05
N ARG A 89 -10.00 22.75 16.34
CA ARG A 89 -10.14 23.03 14.91
C ARG A 89 -8.78 23.19 14.23
N PHE A 90 -8.71 22.76 12.97
CA PHE A 90 -7.57 23.09 12.09
C PHE A 90 -7.57 24.58 11.72
N PRO A 91 -6.45 25.13 11.21
CA PRO A 91 -6.39 26.52 10.75
C PRO A 91 -7.55 26.91 9.82
N GLU A 92 -8.07 28.13 9.93
CA GLU A 92 -9.25 28.60 9.16
C GLU A 92 -9.07 28.53 7.63
N HIS A 93 -7.82 28.55 7.16
CA HIS A 93 -7.50 28.40 5.75
C HIS A 93 -7.46 26.95 5.25
N ALA A 94 -7.65 25.96 6.12
CA ALA A 94 -7.63 24.55 5.75
C ALA A 94 -8.68 24.24 4.68
N THR A 95 -8.27 23.47 3.66
CA THR A 95 -9.13 23.10 2.53
C THR A 95 -10.44 22.41 2.94
N VAL A 96 -10.43 21.63 4.03
CA VAL A 96 -11.62 20.91 4.55
C VAL A 96 -12.83 21.83 4.82
N TYR A 97 -12.60 23.13 5.06
CA TYR A 97 -13.65 24.12 5.32
C TYR A 97 -14.19 24.81 4.06
N ARG A 98 -13.70 24.46 2.87
CA ARG A 98 -14.11 25.07 1.59
C ARG A 98 -15.27 24.34 0.94
N THR A 99 -15.96 25.00 0.00
CA THR A 99 -17.01 24.35 -0.79
C THR A 99 -16.39 23.35 -1.79
N PRO A 100 -17.15 22.35 -2.28
CA PRO A 100 -16.64 21.41 -3.29
C PRO A 100 -15.99 22.10 -4.50
N GLU A 101 -16.59 23.16 -5.01
CA GLU A 101 -16.10 23.93 -6.16
C GLU A 101 -14.79 24.64 -5.84
N GLU A 102 -14.70 25.27 -4.66
CA GLU A 102 -13.47 25.92 -4.19
C GLU A 102 -12.33 24.90 -4.02
N ILE A 103 -12.60 23.71 -3.50
CA ILE A 103 -11.61 22.64 -3.36
C ILE A 103 -11.08 22.21 -4.73
N ALA A 104 -11.98 22.01 -5.70
CA ALA A 104 -11.61 21.67 -7.07
C ALA A 104 -10.76 22.76 -7.73
N ASP A 105 -11.12 24.04 -7.56
CA ASP A 105 -10.37 25.18 -8.06
C ASP A 105 -8.97 25.31 -7.44
N ILE A 106 -8.85 25.08 -6.13
CA ILE A 106 -7.56 25.05 -5.43
C ILE A 106 -6.67 23.97 -6.04
N TYR A 107 -7.20 22.76 -6.24
CA TYR A 107 -6.41 21.68 -6.81
C TYR A 107 -6.05 21.93 -8.28
N ALA A 108 -6.98 22.46 -9.09
CA ALA A 108 -6.73 22.84 -10.48
C ALA A 108 -5.56 23.83 -10.59
N LYS A 109 -5.49 24.81 -9.68
CA LYS A 109 -4.36 25.75 -9.58
C LYS A 109 -3.05 25.04 -9.20
N ALA A 110 -3.10 24.07 -8.28
CA ALA A 110 -1.93 23.33 -7.83
C ALA A 110 -1.31 22.43 -8.92
N ILE A 111 -2.13 21.86 -9.82
CA ILE A 111 -1.66 20.95 -10.89
C ILE A 111 -1.53 21.62 -12.28
N GLY A 112 -1.97 22.87 -12.40
CA GLY A 112 -2.09 23.61 -13.65
C GLY A 112 -3.47 23.44 -14.30
N GLN A 113 -4.08 24.56 -14.72
CA GLN A 113 -5.49 24.67 -15.13
C GLN A 113 -5.92 23.76 -16.30
N ASN A 114 -4.98 23.18 -17.05
CA ASN A 114 -5.27 22.31 -18.19
C ASN A 114 -5.42 20.82 -17.81
N ARG A 115 -5.39 20.48 -16.52
CA ARG A 115 -5.57 19.11 -16.03
C ARG A 115 -6.90 18.99 -15.29
N GLY A 116 -7.64 17.91 -15.54
CA GLY A 116 -8.87 17.61 -14.80
C GLY A 116 -8.58 17.50 -13.30
N ALA A 117 -9.14 18.41 -12.50
CA ALA A 117 -8.95 18.45 -11.06
C ALA A 117 -9.85 17.47 -10.32
N VAL A 118 -11.01 17.14 -10.90
CA VAL A 118 -11.95 16.17 -10.35
C VAL A 118 -11.86 14.89 -11.17
N VAL A 119 -11.61 13.77 -10.49
CA VAL A 119 -11.77 12.45 -11.06
C VAL A 119 -13.12 11.90 -10.60
N SER A 120 -13.87 11.33 -11.54
CA SER A 120 -15.15 10.71 -11.29
C SER A 120 -15.29 9.47 -12.16
N HIS A 121 -16.01 8.48 -11.66
CA HIS A 121 -16.37 7.28 -12.41
C HIS A 121 -17.88 7.09 -12.36
N GLU A 122 -18.47 6.70 -13.48
CA GLU A 122 -19.86 6.24 -13.48
C GLU A 122 -20.02 5.05 -12.53
N LYS A 123 -21.19 4.91 -11.92
CA LYS A 123 -21.48 3.79 -11.02
C LYS A 123 -21.36 2.47 -11.81
N PRO A 124 -20.44 1.57 -11.45
CA PRO A 124 -20.29 0.31 -12.17
C PRO A 124 -21.53 -0.57 -12.03
N ALA A 125 -21.97 -1.19 -13.13
CA ALA A 125 -23.15 -2.06 -13.15
C ALA A 125 -22.88 -3.48 -12.62
N ASP A 126 -21.61 -3.89 -12.61
CA ASP A 126 -21.15 -5.23 -12.19
C ASP A 126 -20.82 -5.31 -10.69
N GLY A 127 -21.11 -4.25 -9.93
CA GLY A 127 -20.79 -4.17 -8.49
C GLY A 127 -19.37 -3.74 -8.19
N SER A 128 -18.55 -3.38 -9.20
CA SER A 128 -17.22 -2.82 -8.97
C SER A 128 -17.27 -1.53 -8.14
N LEU A 129 -16.23 -1.29 -7.35
CA LEU A 129 -16.20 -0.19 -6.39
C LEU A 129 -15.45 1.03 -6.94
N ARG A 130 -15.95 2.24 -6.67
CA ARG A 130 -15.19 3.49 -6.86
C ARG A 130 -14.36 3.72 -5.61
N ILE A 131 -13.03 3.67 -5.75
CA ILE A 131 -12.11 3.62 -4.63
C ILE A 131 -11.13 4.82 -4.64
N VAL A 132 -11.10 5.57 -3.54
CA VAL A 132 -10.01 6.51 -3.24
C VAL A 132 -9.03 5.90 -2.24
N SER A 133 -7.78 6.36 -2.25
CA SER A 133 -6.84 5.86 -1.26
C SER A 133 -5.66 6.77 -0.98
N THR A 134 -5.12 6.68 0.23
CA THR A 134 -3.76 7.13 0.55
C THR A 134 -2.87 5.92 0.80
N GLY A 135 -1.55 6.10 0.79
CA GLY A 135 -0.69 4.99 1.18
C GLY A 135 0.76 5.17 0.79
N HIS A 136 1.55 4.20 1.25
CA HIS A 136 2.98 4.10 1.01
C HIS A 136 3.34 2.80 0.30
N SER A 137 4.63 2.49 0.27
CA SER A 137 5.18 1.34 -0.47
C SER A 137 4.58 0.00 -0.07
N PHE A 138 3.95 -0.12 1.10
CA PHE A 138 3.32 -1.37 1.56
C PHE A 138 1.91 -1.53 0.97
N MET A 139 1.23 -0.44 0.63
CA MET A 139 -0.03 -0.49 -0.10
C MET A 139 0.17 -0.71 -1.61
N GLY A 140 1.36 -0.38 -2.11
CA GLY A 140 1.72 -0.47 -3.53
C GLY A 140 1.44 -1.85 -4.16
N PRO A 141 1.87 -2.96 -3.54
CA PRO A 141 1.54 -4.32 -3.98
C PRO A 141 0.05 -4.53 -4.21
N GLY A 142 -0.78 -4.31 -3.18
CA GLY A 142 -2.23 -4.49 -3.28
C GLY A 142 -2.87 -3.62 -4.36
N TYR A 143 -2.48 -2.34 -4.49
CA TYR A 143 -2.98 -1.47 -5.57
C TYR A 143 -2.64 -1.99 -6.97
N ALA A 144 -1.46 -2.56 -7.16
CA ALA A 144 -1.01 -3.03 -8.45
C ALA A 144 -1.68 -4.35 -8.86
N THR A 145 -1.93 -5.25 -7.92
CA THR A 145 -2.42 -6.61 -8.20
C THR A 145 -3.94 -6.73 -8.08
N PHE A 146 -4.59 -5.95 -7.21
CA PHE A 146 -6.05 -5.96 -7.01
C PHE A 146 -6.85 -5.83 -8.31
N TYR A 147 -6.51 -4.86 -9.17
CA TYR A 147 -7.22 -4.66 -10.45
C TYR A 147 -7.23 -5.92 -11.31
N ARG A 148 -6.14 -6.68 -11.31
CA ARG A 148 -6.00 -7.89 -12.13
C ARG A 148 -6.80 -9.05 -11.56
N VAL A 149 -6.86 -9.15 -10.23
CA VAL A 149 -7.72 -10.12 -9.55
C VAL A 149 -9.19 -9.81 -9.82
N ALA A 150 -9.60 -8.55 -9.69
CA ALA A 150 -10.96 -8.12 -9.99
C ALA A 150 -11.33 -8.43 -11.45
N LEU A 151 -10.43 -8.11 -12.40
CA LEU A 151 -10.63 -8.43 -13.81
C LEU A 151 -10.80 -9.93 -14.06
N ALA A 152 -9.96 -10.76 -13.45
CA ALA A 152 -10.05 -12.21 -13.57
C ALA A 152 -11.36 -12.77 -12.96
N ALA A 153 -11.89 -12.10 -11.94
CA ALA A 153 -13.20 -12.40 -11.37
C ALA A 153 -14.39 -11.88 -12.20
N GLY A 154 -14.16 -11.30 -13.38
CA GLY A 154 -15.20 -10.77 -14.26
C GLY A 154 -15.66 -9.35 -13.93
N LEU A 155 -14.93 -8.61 -13.10
CA LEU A 155 -15.25 -7.23 -12.72
C LEU A 155 -14.48 -6.21 -13.56
N THR A 156 -15.15 -5.12 -13.89
CA THR A 156 -14.58 -3.95 -14.58
C THR A 156 -14.23 -2.87 -13.55
N GLN A 157 -13.26 -3.19 -12.70
CA GLN A 157 -12.82 -2.30 -11.61
C GLN A 157 -12.31 -0.95 -12.17
N PRO A 158 -12.94 0.20 -11.83
CA PRO A 158 -12.39 1.49 -12.19
C PRO A 158 -11.00 1.70 -11.56
N PRO A 159 -10.10 2.47 -12.20
CA PRO A 159 -8.82 2.81 -11.60
C PRO A 159 -8.98 3.46 -10.23
N LEU A 160 -8.16 3.06 -9.26
CA LEU A 160 -8.14 3.70 -7.95
C LEU A 160 -7.62 5.13 -8.06
N LEU A 161 -8.30 6.09 -7.43
CA LEU A 161 -7.75 7.43 -7.25
C LEU A 161 -6.87 7.44 -6.00
N THR A 162 -5.55 7.44 -6.20
CA THR A 162 -4.60 7.38 -5.08
C THR A 162 -3.79 8.67 -4.90
N HIS A 163 -3.51 9.02 -3.65
CA HIS A 163 -2.52 10.02 -3.29
C HIS A 163 -1.46 9.37 -2.39
N THR A 164 -0.37 8.91 -3.01
CA THR A 164 0.65 8.10 -2.35
C THR A 164 1.95 8.87 -2.09
N GLY A 165 2.82 8.30 -1.26
CA GLY A 165 4.16 8.80 -0.96
C GLY A 165 5.03 7.71 -0.33
N GLY A 166 6.36 7.88 -0.30
CA GLY A 166 7.24 6.92 0.36
C GLY A 166 7.21 7.06 1.89
N GLY A 167 7.13 5.94 2.62
CA GLY A 167 7.11 5.92 4.09
C GLY A 167 6.06 6.86 4.68
N MET A 168 6.45 7.69 5.65
CA MET A 168 5.56 8.64 6.34
C MET A 168 4.80 9.57 5.39
N THR A 169 5.39 9.92 4.24
CA THR A 169 4.76 10.84 3.28
C THR A 169 3.52 10.26 2.59
N GLY A 170 3.29 8.95 2.73
CA GLY A 170 2.09 8.26 2.28
C GLY A 170 1.05 8.00 3.38
N SER A 171 1.34 8.33 4.65
CA SER A 171 0.44 8.09 5.78
C SER A 171 -0.84 8.92 5.72
N ALA A 172 -1.90 8.46 6.38
CA ALA A 172 -3.19 9.14 6.46
C ALA A 172 -3.04 10.57 7.00
N ARG A 173 -2.25 10.74 8.07
CA ARG A 173 -1.92 12.04 8.68
C ARG A 173 -1.24 12.97 7.69
N TYR A 174 -0.13 12.53 7.09
CA TYR A 174 0.68 13.38 6.22
C TYR A 174 -0.13 13.83 5.00
N LYS A 175 -0.92 12.93 4.41
CA LYS A 175 -1.79 13.29 3.28
C LYS A 175 -2.92 14.23 3.70
N TRP A 176 -3.49 14.07 4.89
CA TRP A 176 -4.47 15.03 5.41
C TRP A 176 -3.87 16.44 5.51
N GLU A 177 -2.68 16.57 6.09
CA GLU A 177 -1.98 17.87 6.21
C GLU A 177 -1.69 18.48 4.83
N GLN A 178 -1.26 17.65 3.88
CA GLN A 178 -0.94 18.06 2.51
C GLN A 178 -2.18 18.51 1.73
N GLU A 179 -3.28 17.79 1.82
CA GLU A 179 -4.54 18.13 1.14
C GLU A 179 -5.13 19.44 1.68
N ASN A 180 -4.99 19.65 2.99
CA ASN A 180 -5.47 20.86 3.66
C ASN A 180 -4.56 22.07 3.53
N GLY A 181 -3.27 21.89 3.21
CA GLY A 181 -2.31 22.99 3.20
C GLY A 181 -2.09 23.58 4.59
N ILE A 182 -1.94 22.70 5.59
CA ILE A 182 -1.75 23.06 7.01
C ILE A 182 -0.40 22.58 7.53
N PHE A 183 0.05 23.16 8.64
CA PHE A 183 1.30 22.81 9.33
C PHE A 183 2.52 22.90 8.41
N GLN A 184 3.20 21.79 8.12
CA GLN A 184 4.35 21.81 7.20
C GLN A 184 3.98 22.20 5.76
N PHE A 185 2.69 22.18 5.42
CA PHE A 185 2.14 22.59 4.12
C PHE A 185 1.42 23.94 4.18
N ASP A 186 1.65 24.75 5.20
CA ASP A 186 0.88 25.97 5.44
C ASP A 186 0.75 26.87 4.19
N GLY A 187 -0.49 27.13 3.80
CA GLY A 187 -0.83 27.95 2.63
C GLY A 187 -0.55 27.29 1.27
N LYS A 188 -0.18 26.01 1.24
CA LYS A 188 0.19 25.26 0.01
C LYS A 188 -0.58 23.93 -0.10
N PRO A 189 -1.93 23.97 -0.16
CA PRO A 189 -2.73 22.76 -0.26
C PRO A 189 -2.51 22.03 -1.59
N THR A 190 -2.60 20.69 -1.56
CA THR A 190 -2.67 19.82 -2.74
C THR A 190 -3.87 18.87 -2.59
N PRO A 191 -5.12 19.36 -2.74
CA PRO A 191 -6.32 18.61 -2.38
C PRO A 191 -6.76 17.63 -3.46
N LYS A 192 -5.89 16.68 -3.81
CA LYS A 192 -6.13 15.71 -4.87
C LYS A 192 -7.34 14.83 -4.61
N LEU A 193 -7.40 14.20 -3.42
CA LEU A 193 -8.50 13.33 -3.05
C LEU A 193 -9.71 14.15 -2.63
N MET A 194 -9.52 15.21 -1.84
CA MET A 194 -10.61 16.06 -1.36
C MET A 194 -11.42 16.67 -2.51
N ALA A 195 -10.75 17.12 -3.59
CA ALA A 195 -11.44 17.64 -4.78
C ALA A 195 -12.35 16.58 -5.41
N SER A 196 -11.91 15.33 -5.50
CA SER A 196 -12.71 14.27 -6.11
C SER A 196 -13.77 13.71 -5.16
N ILE A 197 -13.49 13.60 -3.86
CA ILE A 197 -14.44 13.11 -2.84
C ILE A 197 -15.61 14.08 -2.68
N ALA A 198 -15.37 15.39 -2.72
CA ALA A 198 -16.41 16.40 -2.52
C ALA A 198 -17.29 16.62 -3.76
N ASN A 199 -16.81 16.27 -4.96
CA ASN A 199 -17.47 16.56 -6.24
C ASN A 199 -17.93 15.30 -7.01
N ALA A 200 -17.69 14.10 -6.49
CA ALA A 200 -18.07 12.85 -7.12
C ALA A 200 -18.40 11.78 -6.09
N GLU A 201 -19.07 10.72 -6.55
CA GLU A 201 -19.43 9.61 -5.70
C GLU A 201 -18.32 8.56 -5.57
N TRP A 202 -18.11 8.06 -4.36
CA TRP A 202 -17.12 7.05 -4.00
C TRP A 202 -17.68 6.02 -3.02
N ASP A 203 -17.24 4.78 -3.14
CA ASP A 203 -17.79 3.64 -2.39
C ASP A 203 -16.86 3.19 -1.25
N ALA A 204 -15.56 3.36 -1.41
CA ALA A 204 -14.60 3.02 -0.37
C ALA A 204 -13.36 3.92 -0.33
N MET A 205 -12.79 4.06 0.87
CA MET A 205 -11.44 4.61 1.08
C MET A 205 -10.56 3.60 1.79
N LEU A 206 -9.33 3.47 1.30
CA LEU A 206 -8.32 2.59 1.87
C LEU A 206 -7.18 3.41 2.49
N TRP A 207 -6.52 2.83 3.50
CA TRP A 207 -5.28 3.35 4.06
C TRP A 207 -4.28 2.25 4.34
N GLY A 208 -3.01 2.59 4.18
CA GLY A 208 -1.90 1.86 4.79
C GLY A 208 -1.62 2.44 6.17
N PRO A 209 -1.34 1.59 7.17
CA PRO A 209 -1.04 2.04 8.50
C PRO A 209 0.38 2.61 8.55
N TYR A 210 0.62 3.54 9.45
CA TYR A 210 1.96 4.02 9.75
C TYR A 210 2.24 4.01 11.25
N TYR A 211 3.52 4.04 11.60
CA TYR A 211 3.95 4.05 12.99
C TYR A 211 3.34 5.24 13.74
N HIS A 212 2.88 4.99 14.97
CA HIS A 212 2.29 5.98 15.88
C HIS A 212 1.00 6.64 15.35
N ASP A 213 0.26 5.93 14.51
CA ASP A 213 -1.03 6.42 14.05
C ASP A 213 -2.04 6.55 15.19
N ARG A 214 -2.87 7.60 15.10
CA ARG A 214 -3.91 7.92 16.07
C ARG A 214 -5.29 7.82 15.40
N PRO A 215 -6.36 7.45 16.12
CA PRO A 215 -7.72 7.45 15.57
C PRO A 215 -8.13 8.79 14.92
N ALA A 216 -7.62 9.92 15.41
CA ALA A 216 -7.88 11.24 14.85
C ALA A 216 -7.41 11.39 13.39
N TYR A 217 -6.32 10.71 13.00
CA TYR A 217 -5.76 10.78 11.64
C TYR A 217 -6.64 10.12 10.59
N TYR A 218 -7.48 9.19 11.01
CA TYR A 218 -8.46 8.51 10.16
C TYR A 218 -9.83 9.16 10.26
N SER A 219 -10.24 9.56 11.48
CA SER A 219 -11.53 10.18 11.75
C SER A 219 -11.76 11.44 10.90
N CYS A 220 -10.74 12.27 10.70
CA CYS A 220 -10.87 13.47 9.87
C CYS A 220 -11.18 13.14 8.41
N TRP A 221 -10.54 12.11 7.85
CA TRP A 221 -10.87 11.60 6.52
C TRP A 221 -12.26 10.99 6.47
N ILE A 222 -12.64 10.18 7.45
CA ILE A 222 -13.96 9.54 7.53
C ILE A 222 -15.07 10.61 7.59
N ASP A 223 -14.93 11.60 8.47
CA ASP A 223 -15.90 12.69 8.63
C ASP A 223 -16.06 13.47 7.32
N PHE A 224 -14.96 13.78 6.64
CA PHE A 224 -14.99 14.45 5.33
C PHE A 224 -15.63 13.59 4.24
N CYS A 225 -15.29 12.31 4.18
CA CYS A 225 -15.86 11.37 3.22
C CYS A 225 -17.37 11.22 3.43
N LEU A 226 -17.81 10.97 4.66
CA LEU A 226 -19.23 10.77 4.99
C LEU A 226 -20.09 12.02 4.77
N LYS A 227 -19.50 13.22 4.86
CA LYS A 227 -20.18 14.48 4.50
C LYS A 227 -20.70 14.47 3.05
N TYR A 228 -19.95 13.88 2.12
CA TYR A 228 -20.28 13.89 0.69
C TYR A 228 -20.70 12.51 0.15
N ASN A 229 -20.29 11.43 0.82
CA ASN A 229 -20.51 10.03 0.44
C ASN A 229 -20.95 9.22 1.68
N PRO A 230 -22.21 9.36 2.15
CA PRO A 230 -22.66 8.79 3.43
C PRO A 230 -22.69 7.25 3.44
N HIS A 231 -22.73 6.60 2.27
CA HIS A 231 -22.71 5.13 2.15
C HIS A 231 -21.31 4.54 2.24
N MET A 232 -20.27 5.35 2.06
CA MET A 232 -18.88 4.93 1.92
C MET A 232 -18.41 4.03 3.08
N LYS A 233 -17.60 3.02 2.75
CA LYS A 233 -16.93 2.11 3.69
C LYS A 233 -15.42 2.39 3.72
N PHE A 234 -14.79 2.01 4.82
CA PHE A 234 -13.42 2.39 5.12
C PHE A 234 -12.60 1.16 5.48
N TYR A 235 -11.41 1.04 4.89
CA TYR A 235 -10.58 -0.16 5.01
C TYR A 235 -9.16 0.22 5.43
N LEU A 236 -8.73 -0.28 6.58
CA LEU A 236 -7.38 -0.10 7.08
C LEU A 236 -6.59 -1.40 6.90
N MET A 237 -5.49 -1.34 6.18
CA MET A 237 -4.52 -2.42 6.18
C MET A 237 -3.84 -2.50 7.55
N ASP A 238 -3.69 -3.70 8.12
CA ASP A 238 -3.06 -3.92 9.43
C ASP A 238 -1.53 -4.12 9.37
N ALA A 239 -0.98 -4.16 8.14
CA ALA A 239 0.42 -4.39 7.79
C ALA A 239 1.03 -5.69 8.33
N TRP A 240 1.71 -6.42 7.45
CA TRP A 240 2.31 -7.71 7.77
C TRP A 240 3.45 -7.67 8.79
N PRO A 241 3.77 -8.81 9.44
CA PRO A 241 4.92 -8.93 10.33
C PRO A 241 6.21 -8.43 9.66
N GLN A 242 7.00 -7.64 10.38
CA GLN A 242 8.28 -7.10 9.89
C GLN A 242 9.43 -7.52 10.80
N ILE A 243 10.60 -7.77 10.21
CA ILE A 243 11.77 -8.27 10.94
C ILE A 243 12.30 -7.28 11.99
N ASP A 244 11.94 -6.00 11.89
CA ASP A 244 12.27 -4.96 12.86
C ASP A 244 11.55 -5.11 14.21
N GLN A 245 10.52 -5.96 14.29
CA GLN A 245 9.83 -6.30 15.54
C GLN A 245 10.67 -7.21 16.43
N LEU A 246 11.60 -7.96 15.84
CA LEU A 246 12.57 -8.75 16.60
C LEU A 246 13.61 -7.81 17.18
N ARG A 247 14.01 -7.96 18.45
CA ARG A 247 15.09 -7.14 19.04
C ARG A 247 16.45 -7.34 18.37
N LYS A 248 16.67 -8.50 17.76
CA LYS A 248 17.91 -8.86 17.07
C LYS A 248 17.58 -9.66 15.81
N LEU A 249 18.31 -9.38 14.73
CA LEU A 249 18.24 -10.19 13.53
C LEU A 249 18.67 -11.64 13.85
N PRO A 250 17.85 -12.65 13.50
CA PRO A 250 18.24 -14.03 13.68
C PRO A 250 19.41 -14.39 12.74
N ALA A 251 20.28 -15.30 13.19
CA ALA A 251 21.44 -15.74 12.42
C ALA A 251 21.05 -16.70 11.28
N THR A 252 19.95 -17.44 11.45
CA THR A 252 19.41 -18.41 10.49
C THR A 252 17.90 -18.27 10.40
N GLU A 253 17.28 -18.85 9.37
CA GLU A 253 15.81 -18.81 9.20
C GLU A 253 15.07 -19.63 10.26
N ASP A 254 15.74 -20.48 11.05
CA ASP A 254 15.13 -21.15 12.20
C ASP A 254 14.61 -20.14 13.24
N GLY A 255 15.23 -18.97 13.32
CA GLY A 255 14.76 -17.86 14.15
C GLY A 255 13.46 -17.21 13.65
N LEU A 256 13.04 -17.51 12.42
CA LEU A 256 11.80 -17.07 11.78
C LEU A 256 10.76 -18.21 11.72
N SER A 257 10.68 -19.00 12.79
CA SER A 257 9.71 -20.09 12.93
C SER A 257 8.25 -19.61 12.80
N ALA A 258 7.32 -20.54 12.49
CA ALA A 258 5.89 -20.22 12.44
C ALA A 258 5.39 -19.56 13.74
N GLN A 259 5.87 -20.03 14.89
CA GLN A 259 5.54 -19.45 16.20
C GLN A 259 6.09 -18.02 16.34
N THR A 260 7.32 -17.78 15.90
CA THR A 260 7.91 -16.43 15.93
C THR A 260 7.08 -15.47 15.07
N ILE A 261 6.73 -15.87 13.84
CA ILE A 261 5.95 -15.02 12.94
C ILE A 261 4.52 -14.81 13.47
N ALA A 262 3.91 -15.83 14.09
CA ALA A 262 2.61 -15.70 14.74
C ALA A 262 2.66 -14.68 15.88
N GLN A 263 3.66 -14.74 16.76
CA GLN A 263 3.83 -13.74 17.83
C GLN A 263 4.01 -12.33 17.27
N MET A 264 4.82 -12.18 16.23
CA MET A 264 5.00 -10.90 15.54
C MET A 264 3.70 -10.37 14.91
N GLY A 265 2.75 -11.26 14.60
CA GLY A 265 1.42 -10.91 14.11
C GLY A 265 0.47 -10.49 15.24
N GLU A 266 0.55 -11.15 16.40
CA GLU A 266 -0.20 -10.76 17.61
C GLU A 266 0.23 -9.36 18.08
N ASP A 267 1.53 -9.10 18.16
CA ASP A 267 2.08 -7.79 18.56
C ASP A 267 1.58 -6.66 17.65
N ARG A 268 1.50 -6.94 16.33
CA ARG A 268 0.90 -6.04 15.32
C ARG A 268 -0.57 -5.77 15.60
N GLN A 269 -1.32 -6.84 15.82
CA GLN A 269 -2.77 -6.76 16.03
C GLN A 269 -3.08 -5.99 17.31
N GLU A 270 -2.29 -6.17 18.38
CA GLU A 270 -2.42 -5.38 19.61
C GLU A 270 -2.21 -3.88 19.33
N MET A 271 -1.17 -3.55 18.55
CA MET A 271 -0.87 -2.16 18.19
C MET A 271 -1.98 -1.49 17.38
N PHE A 272 -2.52 -2.17 16.36
CA PHE A 272 -3.51 -1.59 15.44
C PHE A 272 -4.97 -1.78 15.88
N GLY A 273 -5.26 -2.83 16.66
CA GLY A 273 -6.60 -3.17 17.11
C GLY A 273 -7.26 -2.03 17.89
N GLY A 274 -6.50 -1.35 18.76
CA GLY A 274 -7.01 -0.20 19.52
C GLY A 274 -7.44 0.99 18.64
N VAL A 275 -6.76 1.20 17.50
CA VAL A 275 -7.16 2.24 16.54
C VAL A 275 -8.48 1.88 15.87
N VAL A 276 -8.58 0.66 15.33
CA VAL A 276 -9.77 0.21 14.62
C VAL A 276 -10.98 0.12 15.55
N ASP A 277 -10.80 -0.36 16.78
CA ASP A 277 -11.88 -0.42 17.79
C ASP A 277 -12.41 0.96 18.12
N THR A 278 -11.53 1.95 18.27
CA THR A 278 -11.93 3.34 18.51
C THR A 278 -12.72 3.89 17.33
N LEU A 279 -12.27 3.62 16.10
CA LEU A 279 -12.96 4.04 14.90
C LEU A 279 -14.32 3.34 14.73
N ASN A 280 -14.42 2.05 14.99
CA ASN A 280 -15.69 1.31 14.90
C ASN A 280 -16.71 1.74 15.97
N LYS A 281 -16.25 2.14 17.17
CA LYS A 281 -17.13 2.76 18.17
C LYS A 281 -17.69 4.10 17.69
N LYS A 282 -16.86 4.92 17.02
CA LYS A 282 -17.28 6.22 16.49
C LYS A 282 -18.11 6.10 15.20
N TYR A 283 -17.82 5.10 14.37
CA TYR A 283 -18.43 4.86 13.07
C TYR A 283 -18.92 3.40 12.93
N PRO A 284 -19.99 3.01 13.63
CA PRO A 284 -20.44 1.62 13.64
C PRO A 284 -20.73 1.07 12.25
N GLY A 285 -20.14 -0.09 11.92
CA GLY A 285 -20.37 -0.80 10.65
C GLY A 285 -19.75 -0.13 9.42
N LYS A 286 -18.79 0.79 9.61
CA LYS A 286 -18.15 1.53 8.52
C LYS A 286 -16.67 1.22 8.33
N VAL A 287 -15.96 0.75 9.37
CA VAL A 287 -14.50 0.61 9.36
C VAL A 287 -14.12 -0.86 9.48
N PHE A 288 -13.34 -1.33 8.50
CA PHE A 288 -12.95 -2.72 8.35
C PHE A 288 -11.44 -2.85 8.22
N VAL A 289 -10.92 -4.04 8.49
CA VAL A 289 -9.50 -4.37 8.35
C VAL A 289 -9.26 -5.14 7.05
N LEU A 290 -8.23 -4.76 6.30
CA LEU A 290 -7.61 -5.60 5.28
C LEU A 290 -6.57 -6.48 5.99
N PRO A 291 -6.80 -7.79 6.18
CA PRO A 291 -6.06 -8.63 7.12
C PRO A 291 -4.75 -9.17 6.54
N THR A 292 -3.88 -8.26 6.11
CA THR A 292 -2.57 -8.56 5.52
C THR A 292 -1.62 -9.22 6.50
N CYS A 293 -1.71 -8.86 7.78
CA CYS A 293 -0.94 -9.48 8.84
C CYS A 293 -1.30 -10.95 9.01
N ARG A 294 -2.61 -11.24 9.16
CA ARG A 294 -3.09 -12.62 9.30
C ARG A 294 -2.71 -13.47 8.09
N ALA A 295 -2.80 -12.92 6.88
CA ALA A 295 -2.45 -13.66 5.67
C ALA A 295 -0.97 -14.03 5.59
N MET A 296 -0.06 -13.14 6.01
CA MET A 296 1.37 -13.43 6.03
C MET A 296 1.75 -14.40 7.15
N VAL A 297 1.05 -14.36 8.30
CA VAL A 297 1.19 -15.38 9.35
C VAL A 297 0.76 -16.75 8.82
N LEU A 298 -0.41 -16.84 8.19
CA LEU A 298 -0.88 -18.07 7.54
C LEU A 298 0.10 -18.55 6.47
N ALA A 299 0.60 -17.66 5.61
CA ALA A 299 1.61 -18.04 4.63
C ALA A 299 2.86 -18.63 5.29
N ALA A 300 3.33 -18.07 6.42
CA ALA A 300 4.48 -18.60 7.13
C ALA A 300 4.19 -20.00 7.71
N GLU A 301 2.99 -20.23 8.24
CA GLU A 301 2.56 -21.55 8.68
C GLU A 301 2.56 -22.56 7.52
N TYR A 302 2.04 -22.19 6.35
CA TYR A 302 2.06 -23.03 5.14
C TYR A 302 3.50 -23.30 4.68
N TYR A 303 4.39 -22.30 4.69
CA TYR A 303 5.81 -22.46 4.37
C TYR A 303 6.47 -23.53 5.24
N HIS A 304 6.29 -23.43 6.56
CA HIS A 304 6.89 -24.36 7.52
C HIS A 304 6.32 -25.78 7.42
N ARG A 305 5.13 -25.96 6.83
CA ARG A 305 4.57 -27.28 6.48
C ARG A 305 5.02 -27.81 5.11
N GLY A 306 5.75 -27.01 4.33
CA GLY A 306 6.15 -27.36 2.96
C GLY A 306 5.03 -27.18 1.92
N GLU A 307 4.01 -26.38 2.23
CA GLU A 307 2.80 -26.20 1.43
C GLU A 307 2.83 -24.90 0.58
N LEU A 308 3.98 -24.21 0.49
CA LEU A 308 4.18 -23.06 -0.40
C LEU A 308 5.16 -23.39 -1.54
N PRO A 309 4.66 -23.97 -2.65
CA PRO A 309 5.52 -24.48 -3.72
C PRO A 309 6.34 -23.36 -4.37
N GLY A 310 7.63 -23.60 -4.52
CA GLY A 310 8.58 -22.68 -5.17
C GLY A 310 9.05 -21.52 -4.30
N VAL A 311 8.51 -21.34 -3.08
CA VAL A 311 9.04 -20.39 -2.09
C VAL A 311 10.27 -21.00 -1.43
N GLU A 312 11.37 -20.26 -1.40
CA GLU A 312 12.69 -20.76 -0.98
C GLU A 312 13.07 -20.38 0.45
N GLY A 313 12.46 -19.34 1.00
CA GLY A 313 12.83 -18.78 2.30
C GLY A 313 11.80 -17.77 2.80
N ILE A 314 11.99 -17.27 4.01
CA ILE A 314 11.13 -16.26 4.62
C ILE A 314 11.73 -14.87 4.38
N HIS A 315 13.04 -14.70 4.58
CA HIS A 315 13.65 -13.37 4.54
C HIS A 315 15.01 -13.38 3.84
N THR A 316 15.16 -12.57 2.78
CA THR A 316 16.38 -12.56 1.96
C THR A 316 17.64 -12.22 2.76
N LEU A 317 17.57 -11.29 3.71
CA LEU A 317 18.74 -10.94 4.55
C LEU A 317 19.18 -12.05 5.51
N VAL A 318 18.32 -13.04 5.79
CA VAL A 318 18.60 -14.12 6.74
C VAL A 318 18.96 -15.39 5.98
N GLY A 319 18.10 -15.84 5.07
CA GLY A 319 18.29 -17.08 4.29
C GLY A 319 19.11 -16.91 2.99
N GLY A 320 19.34 -15.69 2.53
CA GLY A 320 20.07 -15.41 1.28
C GLY A 320 19.36 -15.84 -0.01
N LYS A 321 18.10 -16.30 0.07
CA LYS A 321 17.30 -16.76 -1.07
C LYS A 321 16.58 -15.60 -1.77
N LYS A 322 16.16 -15.84 -3.02
CA LYS A 322 15.48 -14.83 -3.86
C LYS A 322 13.96 -14.91 -3.75
N ARG A 323 13.40 -16.12 -3.75
CA ARG A 323 11.95 -16.33 -3.66
C ARG A 323 11.53 -16.39 -2.19
N THR A 324 11.48 -15.23 -1.56
CA THR A 324 11.19 -15.05 -0.13
C THR A 324 9.95 -14.21 0.10
N PHE A 325 9.44 -14.21 1.34
CA PHE A 325 8.31 -13.37 1.74
C PHE A 325 8.73 -11.90 1.76
N TRP A 326 9.90 -11.61 2.34
CA TRP A 326 10.45 -10.27 2.48
C TRP A 326 11.84 -10.17 1.86
N LYS A 327 12.04 -9.14 1.02
CA LYS A 327 13.30 -8.95 0.27
C LYS A 327 14.29 -8.00 0.95
N ASP A 328 13.84 -7.20 1.90
CA ASP A 328 14.67 -6.19 2.54
C ASP A 328 14.31 -5.99 4.01
N ARG A 329 15.17 -5.26 4.73
CA ARG A 329 15.02 -4.96 6.16
C ARG A 329 13.76 -4.15 6.49
N ILE A 330 13.29 -3.34 5.54
CA ILE A 330 12.09 -2.53 5.74
C ILE A 330 10.87 -3.45 5.78
N GLY A 331 10.94 -4.62 5.14
CA GLY A 331 9.84 -5.57 5.06
C GLY A 331 9.05 -5.43 3.77
N HIS A 332 9.63 -4.90 2.69
CA HIS A 332 8.96 -4.97 1.40
C HIS A 332 8.84 -6.43 0.95
N LEU A 333 7.72 -6.73 0.30
CA LEU A 333 7.44 -8.07 -0.21
C LEU A 333 8.49 -8.52 -1.23
N GLY A 334 8.88 -9.78 -1.11
CA GLY A 334 9.67 -10.49 -2.10
C GLY A 334 8.85 -10.81 -3.35
N PRO A 335 9.52 -11.33 -4.40
CA PRO A 335 8.86 -11.61 -5.67
C PRO A 335 7.61 -12.49 -5.49
N GLY A 336 6.51 -12.13 -6.15
CA GLY A 336 5.28 -12.94 -6.21
C GLY A 336 4.32 -12.76 -5.04
N PHE A 337 4.79 -12.35 -3.86
CA PHE A 337 3.92 -12.15 -2.69
C PHE A 337 2.95 -10.96 -2.82
N ASP A 338 3.19 -10.06 -3.77
CA ASP A 338 2.24 -9.02 -4.17
C ASP A 338 0.92 -9.59 -4.71
N GLN A 339 0.92 -10.82 -5.24
CA GLN A 339 -0.30 -11.50 -5.70
C GLN A 339 -1.22 -11.87 -4.53
N LEU A 340 -0.64 -12.33 -3.40
CA LEU A 340 -1.40 -12.60 -2.18
C LEU A 340 -2.13 -11.35 -1.67
N GLU A 341 -1.45 -10.19 -1.69
CA GLU A 341 -2.08 -8.89 -1.36
C GLU A 341 -3.25 -8.56 -2.29
N GLY A 342 -3.12 -8.79 -3.59
CA GLY A 342 -4.21 -8.57 -4.54
C GLY A 342 -5.44 -9.41 -4.24
N TYR A 343 -5.23 -10.67 -3.88
CA TYR A 343 -6.30 -11.58 -3.46
C TYR A 343 -6.96 -11.17 -2.16
N LEU A 344 -6.20 -10.67 -1.18
CA LEU A 344 -6.75 -10.15 0.08
C LEU A 344 -7.60 -8.91 -0.13
N PHE A 345 -7.13 -7.98 -0.96
CA PHE A 345 -7.87 -6.78 -1.31
C PHE A 345 -9.19 -7.16 -1.99
N TYR A 346 -9.15 -8.07 -2.98
CA TYR A 346 -10.35 -8.58 -3.62
C TYR A 346 -11.30 -9.24 -2.63
N ALA A 347 -10.80 -10.19 -1.84
CA ALA A 347 -11.61 -10.97 -0.91
C ALA A 347 -12.31 -10.11 0.12
N THR A 348 -11.60 -9.14 0.69
CA THR A 348 -12.16 -8.24 1.71
C THR A 348 -13.14 -7.24 1.10
N LEU A 349 -12.75 -6.58 0.00
CA LEU A 349 -13.56 -5.52 -0.60
C LEU A 349 -14.84 -6.07 -1.23
N TYR A 350 -14.75 -7.23 -1.89
CA TYR A 350 -15.88 -7.85 -2.57
C TYR A 350 -16.63 -8.89 -1.74
N GLY A 351 -16.06 -9.36 -0.63
CA GLY A 351 -16.66 -10.43 0.18
C GLY A 351 -16.81 -11.70 -0.64
N ARG A 352 -15.79 -12.06 -1.42
CA ARG A 352 -15.80 -13.20 -2.33
C ARG A 352 -14.49 -13.95 -2.29
N SER A 353 -14.54 -15.26 -2.20
CA SER A 353 -13.36 -16.11 -2.22
C SER A 353 -12.66 -16.00 -3.57
N PRO A 354 -11.36 -15.68 -3.60
CA PRO A 354 -10.56 -15.77 -4.81
C PRO A 354 -10.47 -17.18 -5.39
N GLU A 355 -10.80 -18.22 -4.60
CA GLU A 355 -10.85 -19.61 -5.07
C GLU A 355 -11.93 -19.83 -6.13
N LEU A 356 -12.96 -18.98 -6.17
CA LEU A 356 -14.04 -19.03 -7.17
C LEU A 356 -13.62 -18.46 -8.53
N ILE A 357 -12.46 -17.80 -8.64
CA ILE A 357 -11.99 -17.24 -9.91
C ILE A 357 -11.56 -18.40 -10.82
N GLU A 358 -12.25 -18.58 -11.94
CA GLU A 358 -11.89 -19.60 -12.92
C GLU A 358 -10.57 -19.29 -13.62
N GLY A 359 -9.78 -20.31 -13.92
CA GLY A 359 -8.52 -20.16 -14.66
C GLY A 359 -7.41 -19.41 -13.91
N ASP A 360 -6.47 -18.87 -14.68
CA ASP A 360 -5.25 -18.24 -14.17
C ASP A 360 -5.40 -16.72 -14.18
N VAL A 361 -4.84 -16.04 -13.17
CA VAL A 361 -4.83 -14.56 -13.12
C VAL A 361 -3.54 -14.06 -13.76
N ASN A 362 -3.67 -13.15 -14.73
CA ASN A 362 -2.52 -12.57 -15.40
C ASN A 362 -1.91 -11.42 -14.60
N PHE A 363 -0.91 -11.72 -13.78
CA PHE A 363 -0.10 -10.73 -13.07
C PHE A 363 1.10 -10.20 -13.87
N GLY A 364 1.27 -10.61 -15.13
CA GLY A 364 2.52 -10.37 -15.86
C GLY A 364 3.76 -10.90 -15.11
N GLY A 365 4.95 -10.60 -15.61
CA GLY A 365 6.20 -11.05 -14.98
C GLY A 365 6.71 -12.39 -15.53
N ALA A 366 7.57 -13.05 -14.75
CA ALA A 366 8.25 -14.26 -15.18
C ALA A 366 7.25 -15.43 -15.30
N PRO A 367 7.32 -16.24 -16.37
CA PRO A 367 6.35 -17.30 -16.62
C PRO A 367 6.45 -18.47 -15.63
N ASP A 368 7.54 -18.55 -14.86
CA ASP A 368 7.87 -19.69 -14.00
C ASP A 368 7.56 -19.47 -12.51
N TYR A 369 7.28 -18.23 -12.08
CA TYR A 369 7.04 -17.93 -10.66
C TYR A 369 6.28 -16.61 -10.43
N PRO A 370 5.27 -16.58 -9.54
CA PRO A 370 4.60 -17.70 -8.87
C PRO A 370 4.06 -18.78 -9.83
N SER A 371 4.15 -20.04 -9.41
CA SER A 371 3.56 -21.15 -10.17
C SER A 371 2.04 -21.14 -10.03
N ARG A 372 1.34 -21.84 -10.94
CA ARG A 372 -0.13 -22.03 -10.82
C ARG A 372 -0.54 -22.69 -9.51
N GLU A 373 0.30 -23.58 -8.98
CA GLU A 373 0.05 -24.22 -7.69
C GLU A 373 0.17 -23.21 -6.53
N LEU A 374 1.22 -22.38 -6.54
CA LEU A 374 1.41 -21.31 -5.55
C LEU A 374 0.27 -20.29 -5.60
N ASP A 375 -0.17 -19.92 -6.80
CA ASP A 375 -1.34 -19.06 -7.02
C ASP A 375 -2.60 -19.60 -6.31
N ARG A 376 -2.89 -20.90 -6.46
CA ARG A 376 -4.03 -21.55 -5.80
C ARG A 376 -3.90 -21.53 -4.28
N VAL A 377 -2.69 -21.73 -3.75
CA VAL A 377 -2.45 -21.63 -2.31
C VAL A 377 -2.64 -20.19 -1.82
N PHE A 378 -2.20 -19.17 -2.56
CA PHE A 378 -2.43 -17.77 -2.19
C PHE A 378 -3.91 -17.39 -2.14
N ARG A 379 -4.73 -17.89 -3.07
CA ARG A 379 -6.19 -17.67 -3.03
C ARG A 379 -6.83 -18.22 -1.76
N LYS A 380 -6.46 -19.45 -1.39
CA LYS A 380 -6.92 -20.12 -0.17
C LYS A 380 -6.47 -19.36 1.09
N ILE A 381 -5.20 -18.97 1.15
CA ILE A 381 -4.66 -18.19 2.28
C ILE A 381 -5.41 -16.86 2.41
N ALA A 382 -5.66 -16.17 1.29
CA ALA A 382 -6.39 -14.91 1.30
C ALA A 382 -7.81 -15.06 1.85
N TRP A 383 -8.54 -16.10 1.40
CA TRP A 383 -9.89 -16.35 1.89
C TRP A 383 -9.91 -16.72 3.37
N GLN A 384 -9.01 -17.61 3.80
CA GLN A 384 -8.88 -17.98 5.21
C GLN A 384 -8.55 -16.77 6.09
N ALA A 385 -7.61 -15.91 5.67
CA ALA A 385 -7.22 -14.73 6.44
C ALA A 385 -8.40 -13.77 6.64
N VAL A 386 -9.24 -13.62 5.62
CA VAL A 386 -10.44 -12.77 5.66
C VAL A 386 -11.49 -13.33 6.62
N LEU A 387 -11.73 -14.63 6.61
CA LEU A 387 -12.69 -15.28 7.52
C LEU A 387 -12.19 -15.34 8.97
N ASP A 388 -10.87 -15.50 9.17
CA ASP A 388 -10.26 -15.57 10.50
C ASP A 388 -10.21 -14.22 11.21
N HIS A 389 -10.28 -13.11 10.47
CA HIS A 389 -10.13 -11.77 11.04
C HIS A 389 -11.49 -11.13 11.35
N PRO A 390 -11.90 -10.98 12.63
CA PRO A 390 -13.26 -10.56 12.99
C PRO A 390 -13.63 -9.16 12.50
N GLN A 391 -12.64 -8.28 12.30
CA GLN A 391 -12.86 -6.91 11.79
C GLN A 391 -12.77 -6.80 10.26
N SER A 392 -12.61 -7.91 9.52
CA SER A 392 -12.69 -7.90 8.05
C SER A 392 -14.10 -7.56 7.56
N GLY A 393 -15.11 -7.91 8.36
CA GLY A 393 -16.52 -7.74 8.05
C GLY A 393 -17.10 -8.77 7.10
N VAL A 394 -16.34 -9.80 6.73
CA VAL A 394 -16.78 -10.88 5.84
C VAL A 394 -17.13 -12.12 6.66
N VAL A 395 -18.27 -12.73 6.37
CA VAL A 395 -18.75 -13.95 7.03
C VAL A 395 -19.27 -14.92 5.98
N ASP A 396 -18.81 -16.17 5.98
CA ASP A 396 -19.27 -17.21 5.04
C ASP A 396 -19.63 -18.48 5.82
N LYS A 397 -20.83 -18.49 6.42
CA LYS A 397 -21.26 -19.62 7.28
C LYS A 397 -21.68 -20.83 6.44
N ASN A 398 -22.17 -20.60 5.23
CA ASN A 398 -22.62 -21.67 4.35
C ASN A 398 -21.49 -22.26 3.50
N SER A 399 -20.28 -21.68 3.58
CA SER A 399 -19.06 -22.12 2.90
C SER A 399 -19.20 -22.12 1.37
N ASN A 400 -19.95 -21.17 0.82
CA ASN A 400 -20.11 -21.02 -0.63
C ASN A 400 -19.06 -20.09 -1.25
N GLY A 401 -18.16 -19.51 -0.45
CA GLY A 401 -17.14 -18.58 -0.90
C GLY A 401 -17.67 -17.17 -1.14
N VAL A 402 -18.82 -16.81 -0.58
CA VAL A 402 -19.43 -15.47 -0.67
C VAL A 402 -19.81 -15.01 0.74
N ASP A 403 -19.59 -13.73 1.02
CA ASP A 403 -20.06 -13.07 2.24
C ASP A 403 -21.58 -13.20 2.35
N ASP A 404 -22.07 -13.82 3.43
CA ASP A 404 -23.49 -14.05 3.74
C ASP A 404 -24.31 -12.74 3.67
N GLY A 405 -23.66 -11.59 3.92
CA GLY A 405 -24.28 -10.26 3.82
C GLY A 405 -24.43 -9.71 2.40
N ARG A 406 -23.97 -10.45 1.38
CA ARG A 406 -23.88 -10.02 -0.03
C ARG A 406 -24.48 -11.01 -1.03
N GLU A 407 -25.15 -12.05 -0.53
CA GLU A 407 -25.92 -12.98 -1.37
C GLU A 407 -27.06 -12.31 -2.15
#